data_AF-A0A9P6ZK73-F1
#
_entry.id   AF-A0A9P6ZK73-F1
#
_cell.length_a   1.000
_cell.length_b   1.000
_cell.length_c   1.000
_cell.angle_alpha   90.00
_cell.angle_beta   90.00
_cell.angle_gamma   90.00
#
_symmetry.space_group_name_H-M   'P 1'
#
loop_
_entity.id
_entity.type
_entity.pdbx_description
1 polymer ?
#
loop_
_entity_poly.entity_id
_entity_poly.type
_entity_poly.pdbx_seq_one_letter_code
_entity_poly.pdbx_strand_id
1 'polypeptide(L)'
;RVEFLFVRWYQLVQHHNWETHTLGRVRFLPLLNPDAFGFVSSGAVLGGCHIIPAFSRGKRNLSDGISPLVGDKHDWHEYYVNSFVDHDSLMQFHFGLGVGH
;
A
#
# COMPACT_ATOMS: atom_id res chain seq x y z
N ARG A 1 -28.17 -5.83 4.17
CA ARG A 1 -27.38 -4.57 4.10
C ARG A 1 -26.12 -4.92 3.32
N VAL A 2 -25.78 -4.18 2.27
CA VAL A 2 -24.51 -4.37 1.54
C VAL A 2 -23.50 -3.42 2.18
N GLU A 3 -22.36 -3.96 2.60
CA GLU A 3 -21.26 -3.18 3.15
C GLU A 3 -20.13 -3.13 2.13
N PHE A 4 -19.62 -1.93 1.88
CA PHE A 4 -18.53 -1.70 0.95
C PHE A 4 -17.51 -0.76 1.58
N LEU A 5 -16.25 -0.99 1.25
CA LEU A 5 -15.14 -0.12 1.59
C LEU A 5 -14.82 0.74 0.37
N PHE A 6 -14.76 2.04 0.56
CA PHE A 6 -14.17 2.95 -0.43
C PHE A 6 -12.66 2.89 -0.27
N VAL A 7 -11.94 2.47 -1.31
CA VAL A 7 -10.50 2.25 -1.26
C VAL A 7 -9.78 3.16 -2.24
N ARG A 8 -8.52 3.46 -1.91
CA ARG A 8 -7.57 4.13 -2.80
C ARG A 8 -6.42 3.18 -3.09
N TRP A 9 -6.15 2.95 -4.36
CA TRP A 9 -5.23 1.91 -4.80
C TRP A 9 -3.78 2.39 -4.80
N TYR A 10 -2.91 1.47 -4.40
CA TYR A 10 -1.48 1.59 -4.55
C TYR A 10 -1.03 0.96 -5.87
N GLN A 11 0.01 1.52 -6.46
CA GLN A 11 0.82 0.86 -7.48
C GLN A 11 2.16 0.45 -6.88
N LEU A 12 2.69 -0.66 -7.35
CA LEU A 12 4.00 -1.15 -6.94
C LEU A 12 5.11 -0.29 -7.55
N VAL A 13 6.06 0.10 -6.72
CA VAL A 13 7.30 0.79 -7.15
C VAL A 13 8.47 -0.16 -7.14
N GLN A 14 8.55 -0.98 -6.09
CA GLN A 14 9.65 -1.91 -5.87
C GLN A 14 9.12 -3.14 -5.14
N HIS A 15 9.46 -4.32 -5.64
CA HIS A 15 9.19 -5.58 -4.95
C HIS A 15 10.07 -5.72 -3.71
N HIS A 16 9.54 -6.40 -2.70
CA HIS A 16 10.40 -6.90 -1.62
C HIS A 16 11.39 -7.91 -2.22
N ASN A 17 12.67 -7.79 -1.88
CA ASN A 17 13.69 -8.73 -2.26
C ASN A 17 14.47 -9.16 -1.01
N TRP A 18 14.34 -10.44 -0.65
CA TRP A 18 14.96 -10.99 0.55
C TRP A 18 16.46 -11.15 0.45
N GLU A 19 16.98 -11.55 -0.72
CA GLU A 19 18.41 -11.76 -0.93
C GLU A 19 19.23 -10.47 -0.76
N THR A 20 18.63 -9.36 -1.17
CA THR A 20 19.25 -8.02 -1.08
C THR A 20 18.76 -7.21 0.12
N HIS A 21 17.94 -7.80 0.99
CA HIS A 21 17.28 -7.15 2.13
C HIS A 21 16.59 -5.83 1.76
N THR A 22 15.95 -5.81 0.59
CA THR A 22 15.28 -4.62 0.08
C THR A 22 13.80 -4.68 0.36
N LEU A 23 13.28 -3.69 1.09
CA LEU A 23 11.86 -3.57 1.39
C LEU A 23 11.04 -3.23 0.15
N GLY A 24 9.85 -3.83 0.07
CA GLY A 24 8.86 -3.45 -0.93
C GLY A 24 8.41 -2.01 -0.75
N ARG A 25 8.25 -1.29 -1.87
CA ARG A 25 7.72 0.07 -1.89
C ARG A 25 6.53 0.19 -2.82
N VAL A 26 5.58 1.01 -2.39
CA VAL A 26 4.37 1.34 -3.10
C VAL A 26 4.15 2.85 -3.11
N ARG A 27 3.32 3.32 -4.01
CA ARG A 27 2.83 4.71 -4.03
C ARG A 27 1.38 4.73 -4.46
N PHE A 28 0.65 5.78 -4.14
CA PHE A 28 -0.71 5.92 -4.65
C PHE A 28 -0.71 6.02 -6.18
N LEU A 29 -1.77 5.53 -6.81
CA LEU A 29 -2.07 5.90 -8.19
C LEU A 29 -2.31 7.42 -8.28
N PRO A 30 -1.94 8.05 -9.42
CA PRO A 30 -2.26 9.46 -9.65
C PRO A 30 -3.77 9.69 -9.51
N LEU A 31 -4.19 10.79 -8.90
CA LEU A 31 -5.62 11.06 -8.65
C LEU A 31 -6.47 11.12 -9.94
N LEU A 32 -5.86 11.51 -11.05
CA LEU A 32 -6.52 11.57 -12.36
C LEU A 32 -6.61 10.20 -13.04
N ASN A 33 -6.00 9.17 -12.47
CA ASN A 33 -6.15 7.82 -12.98
C ASN A 33 -7.58 7.32 -12.65
N PRO A 34 -8.37 6.86 -13.64
CA PRO A 34 -9.73 6.37 -13.40
C PRO A 34 -9.79 5.19 -12.43
N ASP A 35 -8.70 4.43 -12.30
CA ASP A 35 -8.57 3.27 -11.42
C ASP A 35 -7.90 3.61 -10.09
N ALA A 36 -7.73 4.90 -9.75
CA ALA A 36 -7.13 5.30 -8.48
C ALA A 36 -7.98 4.95 -7.26
N PHE A 37 -9.29 4.81 -7.46
CA PHE A 37 -10.28 4.53 -6.43
C PHE A 37 -11.16 3.36 -6.81
N GLY A 38 -11.75 2.72 -5.81
CA GLY A 38 -12.70 1.64 -6.04
C GLY A 38 -13.54 1.33 -4.83
N PHE A 39 -14.43 0.35 -5.01
CA PHE A 39 -15.24 -0.23 -3.95
C PHE A 39 -14.91 -1.71 -3.80
N VAL A 40 -14.69 -2.13 -2.56
CA VAL A 40 -14.37 -3.52 -2.23
C VAL A 40 -15.37 -4.02 -1.19
N SER A 41 -15.83 -5.27 -1.33
CA SER A 41 -16.65 -5.92 -0.30
C SER A 41 -15.84 -6.09 0.98
N SER A 42 -16.42 -5.79 2.15
CA SER A 42 -15.74 -5.97 3.43
C SER A 42 -15.24 -7.42 3.64
N GLY A 43 -16.01 -8.41 3.18
CA GLY A 43 -15.62 -9.83 3.23
C GLY A 43 -14.49 -10.23 2.27
N ALA A 44 -14.06 -9.35 1.37
CA ALA A 44 -12.94 -9.60 0.46
C ALA A 44 -11.58 -9.16 1.05
N VAL A 45 -11.57 -8.51 2.21
CA VAL A 45 -10.34 -8.08 2.88
C VAL A 45 -9.79 -9.24 3.71
N LEU A 46 -8.66 -9.79 3.29
CA LEU A 46 -8.04 -10.95 3.93
C LEU A 46 -7.12 -10.57 5.09
N GLY A 47 -6.57 -9.36 5.08
CA GLY A 47 -5.60 -8.90 6.08
C GLY A 47 -5.17 -7.46 5.84
N GLY A 48 -4.43 -6.91 6.80
CA GLY A 48 -3.84 -5.58 6.72
C GLY A 48 -2.34 -5.64 6.94
N CYS A 49 -1.60 -4.70 6.37
CA CYS A 49 -0.18 -4.52 6.64
C CYS A 49 0.09 -3.06 7.01
N HIS A 50 1.17 -2.82 7.75
CA HIS A 50 1.59 -1.45 8.05
C HIS A 50 2.34 -0.87 6.85
N ILE A 51 1.96 0.34 6.46
CA ILE A 51 2.68 1.15 5.49
C ILE A 51 3.42 2.27 6.21
N ILE A 52 4.68 2.48 5.84
CA ILE A 52 5.55 3.47 6.49
C ILE A 52 5.98 4.48 5.43
N PRO A 53 5.77 5.79 5.63
CA PRO A 53 6.29 6.82 4.75
C PRO A 53 7.77 6.65 4.42
N ALA A 54 8.13 6.72 3.14
CA ALA A 54 9.51 6.81 2.72
C ALA A 54 10.02 8.25 2.92
N PHE A 55 10.29 8.63 4.18
CA PHE A 55 10.59 10.01 4.58
C PHE A 55 11.69 10.68 3.73
N SER A 56 12.72 9.93 3.36
CA SER A 56 13.84 10.39 2.53
C SER A 56 13.44 10.78 1.10
N ARG A 57 12.28 10.32 0.62
CA ARG A 57 11.75 10.65 -0.73
C ARG A 57 10.83 11.87 -0.73
N GLY A 58 10.56 12.45 0.44
CA GLY A 58 9.76 13.65 0.58
C GLY A 58 8.25 13.42 0.45
N LYS A 59 7.51 14.51 0.70
CA LYS A 59 6.05 14.54 0.54
C LYS A 59 5.67 14.70 -0.93
N ARG A 60 4.49 14.21 -1.30
CA ARG A 60 3.96 14.38 -2.65
C ARG A 60 3.82 15.87 -2.99
N ASN A 61 4.19 16.24 -4.22
CA ASN A 61 4.00 17.59 -4.73
C ASN A 61 2.51 17.91 -4.90
N LEU A 62 2.06 18.98 -4.26
CA LEU A 62 0.65 19.44 -4.28
C LEU A 62 0.24 20.07 -5.62
N SER A 63 1.18 20.18 -6.57
CA SER A 63 0.94 20.73 -7.92
C SER A 63 -0.05 19.91 -8.75
N ASP A 64 -0.25 18.64 -8.39
CA ASP A 64 -1.25 17.75 -9.00
C ASP A 64 -2.69 17.99 -8.48
N GLY A 65 -2.87 18.98 -7.61
CA GLY A 65 -4.14 19.26 -6.94
C GLY A 65 -4.32 18.46 -5.65
N ILE A 66 -5.15 19.00 -4.76
CA ILE A 66 -5.54 18.40 -3.48
C ILE A 66 -7.04 18.09 -3.56
N SER A 67 -7.42 16.84 -3.29
CA SER A 67 -8.83 16.47 -3.16
C SER A 67 -9.25 16.55 -1.69
N PRO A 68 -10.20 17.43 -1.33
CA PRO A 68 -10.68 17.54 0.06
C PRO A 68 -11.37 16.25 0.54
N LEU A 69 -11.79 15.38 -0.38
CA LEU A 69 -12.47 14.12 -0.07
C LEU A 69 -11.50 12.98 0.29
N VAL A 70 -10.23 13.08 -0.09
CA VAL A 70 -9.29 11.95 -0.03
C VAL A 70 -8.12 12.21 0.94
N GLY A 71 -7.96 13.45 1.41
CA GLY A 71 -6.96 13.79 2.42
C GLY A 71 -5.51 13.69 1.93
N ASP A 72 -5.28 13.80 0.62
CA ASP A 72 -3.99 13.60 -0.06
C ASP A 72 -2.96 14.71 0.22
N LYS A 73 -3.36 15.77 0.93
CA LYS A 73 -2.48 16.87 1.38
C LYS A 73 -1.26 16.40 2.15
N HIS A 74 -1.36 15.27 2.85
CA HIS A 74 -0.29 14.73 3.69
C HIS A 74 0.36 13.48 3.11
N ASP A 75 0.09 13.17 1.84
CA ASP A 75 0.67 12.02 1.17
C ASP A 75 2.18 12.15 1.04
N TRP A 76 2.84 11.00 1.16
CA TRP A 76 4.25 10.84 0.84
C TRP A 76 4.40 10.39 -0.60
N HIS A 77 5.57 10.66 -1.19
CA HIS A 77 5.85 10.22 -2.56
C HIS A 77 5.73 8.69 -2.69
N GLU A 78 6.20 7.97 -1.67
CA GLU A 78 6.16 6.52 -1.58
C GLU A 78 6.10 6.05 -0.13
N TYR A 79 5.73 4.77 0.02
CA TYR A 79 5.60 4.09 1.30
C TYR A 79 6.31 2.75 1.22
N TYR A 80 7.01 2.38 2.28
CA TYR A 80 7.49 1.02 2.50
C TYR A 80 6.34 0.15 3.01
N VAL A 81 6.25 -1.07 2.49
CA VAL A 81 5.36 -2.11 3.00
C VAL A 81 6.09 -2.86 4.10
N ASN A 82 5.58 -2.80 5.32
CA ASN A 82 6.19 -3.47 6.46
C ASN A 82 5.68 -4.91 6.56
N SER A 83 6.50 -5.86 6.12
CA SER A 83 6.23 -7.30 6.18
C SER A 83 6.63 -7.94 7.51
N PHE A 84 7.24 -7.20 8.44
CA PHE A 84 7.84 -7.75 9.67
C PHE A 84 7.04 -7.44 10.94
N VAL A 85 5.80 -6.94 10.81
CA VAL A 85 4.97 -6.58 11.96
C VAL A 85 4.65 -7.82 12.82
N ASP A 86 4.33 -8.92 12.15
CA ASP A 86 4.01 -10.20 12.77
C ASP A 86 4.33 -11.36 11.80
N HIS A 87 4.23 -12.59 12.30
CA HIS A 87 4.59 -13.79 11.55
C HIS A 87 3.63 -14.07 10.37
N ASP A 88 2.35 -13.76 10.49
CA ASP A 88 1.36 -13.92 9.42
C ASP A 88 1.64 -12.92 8.28
N SER A 89 1.91 -11.65 8.64
CA SER A 89 2.40 -10.65 7.68
C SER A 89 3.66 -11.11 6.97
N LEU A 90 4.63 -11.68 7.69
CA LEU A 90 5.89 -12.17 7.11
C LEU A 90 5.64 -13.28 6.10
N MET A 91 4.80 -14.25 6.46
CA MET A 91 4.46 -15.39 5.60
C MET A 91 3.69 -14.97 4.35
N GLN A 92 2.87 -13.93 4.42
CA GLN A 92 2.16 -13.39 3.24
C GLN A 92 3.12 -12.79 2.20
N PHE A 93 4.19 -12.11 2.64
CA PHE A 93 5.14 -11.45 1.73
C PHE A 93 6.33 -12.34 1.37
N HIS A 94 6.64 -13.34 2.19
CA HIS A 94 7.69 -14.33 1.93
C HIS A 94 7.12 -15.60 1.33
N PHE A 95 6.79 -15.54 0.04
CA PHE A 95 6.27 -16.68 -0.70
C PHE A 95 7.31 -17.83 -0.69
N GLY A 96 7.04 -18.91 0.05
CA GLY A 96 7.87 -20.13 0.09
C GLY A 96 8.42 -20.58 1.45
N LEU A 97 8.10 -19.89 2.57
CA LEU A 97 8.51 -20.32 3.93
C LEU A 97 7.36 -20.82 4.82
N GLY A 98 6.14 -20.93 4.28
CA GLY A 98 5.04 -21.57 5.00
C GLY A 98 5.40 -23.02 5.29
N VAL A 99 5.62 -23.36 6.56
CA VAL A 99 5.82 -24.75 6.99
C VAL A 99 4.52 -25.51 6.70
N GLY A 100 4.46 -26.18 5.55
CA GLY A 100 3.26 -26.91 5.11
C GLY A 100 2.98 -26.98 3.60
N HIS A 101 3.93 -26.68 2.70
CA HIS A 101 3.84 -27.08 1.29
C HIS A 101 5.18 -27.58 0.77
#